data_AF-A0AAW7ASG0-F1
#
_entry.id   AF-A0AAW7ASG0-F1
#
_cell.length_a   1.000
_cell.length_b   1.000
_cell.length_c   1.000
_cell.angle_alpha   90.00
_cell.angle_beta   90.00
_cell.angle_gamma   90.00
#
_symmetry.space_group_name_H-M   'P 1'
#
loop_
_entity.id
_entity.type
_entity.pdbx_description
1 polymer ?
#
loop_
_entity_poly.entity_id
_entity_poly.type
_entity_poly.pdbx_seq_one_letter_code
_entity_poly.pdbx_strand_id
1 'polypeptide(L)'
;MPLIAIGSCAGGDLGTLTADLKQRYGITHRRAAFIARDQNRKVGEAMTRTRQMGLGITEAIWQHSHGGKHPRESHDKAGRDKLRYRLDKGAYIDGQWIFPGSEPNCRCVSKPIIPGFDD
;
A
#
# COMPACT_ATOMS: atom_id res chain seq x y z
N MET A 1 -6.57 -10.24 27.62
CA MET A 1 -5.23 -10.77 27.28
C MET A 1 -5.22 -12.25 27.66
N PRO A 2 -5.30 -13.21 26.72
CA PRO A 2 -5.18 -14.61 27.09
C PRO A 2 -3.70 -14.98 27.21
N LEU A 3 -3.38 -15.67 28.30
CA LEU A 3 -2.06 -16.22 28.62
C LEU A 3 -1.54 -17.12 27.49
N ILE A 4 -0.28 -16.91 27.10
CA ILE A 4 0.49 -17.87 26.31
C ILE A 4 0.94 -18.99 27.26
N ALA A 5 0.23 -20.11 27.27
CA ALA A 5 0.70 -21.33 27.91
C ALA A 5 1.83 -21.92 27.06
N ILE A 6 3.08 -21.67 27.46
CA ILE A 6 4.23 -22.45 26.98
C ILE A 6 4.18 -23.76 27.75
N GLY A 7 3.55 -24.78 27.15
CA GLY A 7 3.57 -26.15 27.67
C GLY A 7 4.99 -26.70 27.61
N SER A 8 5.74 -26.57 28.70
CA SER A 8 7.04 -27.19 28.92
C SER A 8 6.87 -28.36 29.88
N CYS A 9 6.40 -29.51 29.37
CA CYS A 9 6.45 -30.80 30.05
C CYS A 9 5.96 -31.94 29.14
N ALA A 10 6.80 -32.39 28.21
CA ALA A 10 6.91 -33.78 27.72
C ALA A 10 7.81 -33.81 26.47
N GLY A 11 8.80 -34.70 26.44
CA GLY A 11 9.78 -34.86 25.36
C GLY A 11 9.25 -35.48 24.05
N GLY A 12 8.06 -35.08 23.59
CA GLY A 12 7.52 -35.42 22.28
C GLY A 12 6.59 -34.28 21.86
N ASP A 13 6.85 -33.52 20.81
CA ASP A 13 7.25 -33.93 19.49
C ASP A 13 8.10 -32.81 18.86
N LEU A 14 9.37 -33.12 18.56
CA LEU A 14 10.29 -32.21 17.84
C LEU A 14 9.68 -31.74 16.51
N GLY A 15 8.82 -32.55 15.88
CA GLY A 15 8.08 -32.21 14.68
C GLY A 15 7.11 -31.06 14.90
N THR A 16 6.30 -31.14 15.96
CA THR A 16 5.36 -30.08 16.37
C THR A 16 6.10 -28.79 16.71
N LEU A 17 7.19 -28.84 17.48
CA LEU A 17 8.00 -27.65 17.78
C LEU A 17 8.59 -27.04 16.49
N THR A 18 9.10 -27.87 15.59
CA THR A 18 9.66 -27.41 14.31
C THR A 18 8.60 -26.80 13.41
N ALA A 19 7.39 -27.38 13.36
CA ALA A 19 6.26 -26.86 12.61
C ALA A 19 5.81 -25.50 13.17
N ASP A 20 5.72 -25.37 14.49
CA ASP A 20 5.30 -24.14 15.16
C ASP A 20 6.33 -23.02 14.95
N LEU A 21 7.63 -23.33 15.04
CA LEU A 21 8.70 -22.40 14.71
C LEU A 21 8.63 -21.98 13.23
N LYS A 22 8.53 -22.93 12.29
CA LYS A 22 8.41 -22.62 10.85
C LYS A 22 7.19 -21.74 10.55
N GLN A 23 6.06 -22.02 11.20
CA GLN A 23 4.84 -21.24 11.04
C GLN A 23 5.02 -19.82 11.59
N ARG A 24 5.51 -19.66 12.82
CA ARG A 24 5.74 -18.35 13.45
C ARG A 24 6.77 -17.53 12.68
N TYR A 25 7.93 -18.09 12.37
CA TYR A 25 8.96 -17.42 11.56
C TYR A 25 8.44 -17.09 10.15
N GLY A 26 7.67 -17.99 9.54
CA GLY A 26 7.04 -17.75 8.25
C GLY A 26 6.03 -16.60 8.26
N ILE A 27 5.27 -16.43 9.36
CA ILE A 27 4.38 -15.27 9.55
C ILE A 27 5.21 -13.98 9.70
N THR A 28 6.25 -14.01 10.53
CA THR A 28 7.14 -12.85 10.75
C THR A 28 7.81 -12.40 9.46
N HIS A 29 8.35 -13.34 8.67
CA HIS A 29 8.97 -13.04 7.39
C HIS A 29 7.98 -12.45 6.38
N ARG A 30 6.77 -13.03 6.25
CA ARG A 30 5.72 -12.49 5.37
C ARG A 30 5.31 -11.07 5.78
N ARG A 31 5.21 -10.80 7.07
CA ARG A 31 4.91 -9.47 7.60
C ARG A 31 6.03 -8.47 7.31
N ALA A 32 7.29 -8.85 7.52
CA ALA A 32 8.44 -8.01 7.21
C ALA A 32 8.48 -7.67 5.71
N ALA A 33 8.32 -8.67 4.83
CA ALA A 33 8.27 -8.47 3.39
C ALA A 33 7.07 -7.63 2.93
N PHE A 34 5.94 -7.70 3.64
CA PHE A 34 4.80 -6.81 3.40
C PHE A 34 5.13 -5.36 3.75
N ILE A 35 5.65 -5.12 4.97
CA ILE A 35 6.02 -3.78 5.45
C ILE A 35 7.07 -3.15 4.53
N ALA A 36 8.14 -3.88 4.20
CA ALA A 36 9.20 -3.36 3.34
C ALA A 36 8.66 -2.91 1.97
N ARG A 37 7.83 -3.72 1.33
CA ARG A 37 7.23 -3.38 0.02
C ARG A 37 6.23 -2.22 0.10
N ASP A 38 5.46 -2.14 1.18
CA ASP A 38 4.52 -1.06 1.43
C ASP A 38 5.25 0.28 1.60
N GLN A 39 6.26 0.31 2.47
CA GLN A 39 7.04 1.51 2.73
C GLN A 39 7.84 1.95 1.50
N ASN A 40 8.45 1.03 0.76
CA ASN A 40 9.17 1.36 -0.47
C ASN A 40 8.25 2.02 -1.51
N ARG A 41 7.01 1.56 -1.65
CA ARG A 41 6.03 2.18 -2.54
C ARG A 41 5.63 3.57 -2.08
N LYS A 42 5.34 3.76 -0.80
CA LYS A 42 4.99 5.07 -0.24
C LYS A 42 6.08 6.11 -0.47
N VAL A 43 7.33 5.74 -0.24
CA VAL A 43 8.48 6.60 -0.50
C VAL A 43 8.61 6.90 -1.99
N GLY A 44 8.48 5.89 -2.86
CA GLY A 44 8.54 6.06 -4.31
C GLY A 44 7.48 7.03 -4.84
N GLU A 45 6.21 6.86 -4.46
CA GLU A 45 5.11 7.75 -4.87
C GLU A 45 5.31 9.18 -4.33
N ALA A 46 5.75 9.32 -3.08
CA ALA A 46 6.05 10.63 -2.51
C ALA A 46 7.19 11.34 -3.26
N MET A 47 8.27 10.63 -3.62
CA MET A 47 9.37 11.18 -4.42
C MET A 47 8.91 11.58 -5.82
N THR A 48 8.11 10.74 -6.49
CA THR A 48 7.56 11.03 -7.81
C THR A 48 6.67 12.27 -7.77
N ARG A 49 5.80 12.40 -6.78
CA ARG A 49 4.97 13.59 -6.57
C ARG A 49 5.82 14.84 -6.37
N THR A 50 6.86 14.78 -5.54
CA THR A 50 7.78 15.91 -5.34
C THR A 50 8.46 16.32 -6.64
N ARG A 51 8.88 15.36 -7.48
CA ARG A 51 9.45 15.65 -8.80
C ARG A 51 8.42 16.29 -9.74
N GLN A 52 7.19 15.76 -9.77
CA GLN A 52 6.10 16.32 -10.57
C GLN A 52 5.83 17.78 -10.20
N MET A 53 5.70 18.08 -8.90
CA MET A 53 5.54 19.46 -8.42
C MET A 53 6.75 20.34 -8.77
N GLY A 54 7.97 19.81 -8.70
CA GLY A 54 9.19 20.52 -9.11
C GLY A 54 9.26 20.84 -10.61
N LEU A 55 8.53 20.09 -11.45
CA LEU A 55 8.37 20.36 -12.87
C LEU A 55 7.20 21.32 -13.17
N GLY A 56 6.56 21.88 -12.13
CA GLY A 56 5.42 22.80 -12.29
C GLY A 56 4.08 22.11 -12.55
N ILE A 57 4.00 20.78 -12.45
CA ILE A 57 2.74 20.05 -12.58
C ILE A 57 1.90 20.31 -11.33
N THR A 58 0.65 20.71 -11.52
CA THR A 58 -0.29 21.07 -10.44
C THR A 58 -1.33 19.99 -10.17
N GLU A 59 -1.72 19.26 -11.20
CA GLU A 59 -2.81 18.29 -11.15
C GLU A 59 -2.39 16.91 -11.66
N ALA A 60 -3.07 15.90 -11.14
CA ALA A 60 -2.95 14.52 -11.59
C ALA A 60 -4.31 13.83 -11.57
N ILE A 61 -4.37 12.72 -12.29
CA ILE A 61 -5.51 11.80 -12.30
C ILE A 61 -5.16 10.60 -11.46
N TRP A 62 -6.10 10.18 -10.61
CA TRP A 62 -5.99 8.95 -9.86
C TRP A 62 -6.06 7.75 -10.81
N GLN A 63 -5.05 6.89 -10.80
CA GLN A 63 -5.04 5.67 -11.61
C GLN A 63 -4.99 4.43 -10.72
N HIS A 64 -6.03 3.61 -10.82
CA HIS A 64 -6.05 2.31 -10.17
C HIS A 64 -5.20 1.31 -10.98
N SER A 65 -4.30 0.57 -10.31
CA SER A 65 -3.43 -0.39 -11.02
C SER A 65 -4.10 -1.72 -11.36
N HIS A 66 -5.28 -2.01 -10.79
CA HIS A 66 -6.00 -3.28 -10.95
C HIS A 66 -5.20 -4.53 -10.52
N GLY A 67 -4.03 -4.37 -9.91
CA GLY A 67 -3.14 -5.47 -9.55
C GLY A 67 -3.46 -6.15 -8.21
N GLY A 68 -4.50 -5.72 -7.51
CA GLY A 68 -4.93 -6.29 -6.22
C GLY A 68 -6.00 -7.35 -6.40
N LYS A 69 -5.91 -8.47 -5.68
CA LYS A 69 -6.95 -9.52 -5.68
C LYS A 69 -8.30 -9.01 -5.10
N HIS A 70 -8.22 -8.09 -4.14
CA HIS A 70 -9.36 -7.43 -3.52
C HIS A 70 -9.11 -5.92 -3.57
N PRO A 71 -9.46 -5.25 -4.68
CA PRO A 71 -9.32 -3.80 -4.79
C PRO A 71 -10.31 -3.10 -3.84
N ARG A 72 -9.93 -1.93 -3.34
CA ARG A 72 -10.86 -1.05 -2.62
C ARG A 72 -11.78 -0.41 -3.64
N GLU A 73 -13.09 -0.59 -3.47
CA GLU A 73 -14.09 -0.11 -4.43
C GLU A 73 -14.00 1.41 -4.66
N SER A 74 -13.71 2.17 -3.61
CA SER A 74 -13.53 3.63 -3.68
C SER A 74 -12.32 4.03 -4.55
N HIS A 75 -11.20 3.31 -4.44
CA HIS A 75 -9.99 3.55 -5.23
C HIS A 75 -10.17 3.14 -6.69
N ASP A 76 -10.87 2.04 -6.90
CA ASP A 76 -11.21 1.53 -8.22
C ASP A 76 -12.18 2.46 -8.94
N LYS A 77 -13.21 2.95 -8.23
CA LYS A 77 -14.11 4.01 -8.69
C LYS A 77 -13.34 5.29 -9.03
N ALA A 78 -12.47 5.77 -8.15
CA ALA A 78 -11.64 6.94 -8.43
C ALA A 78 -10.77 6.77 -9.70
N GLY A 79 -10.28 5.55 -9.95
CA GLY A 79 -9.57 5.20 -11.17
C GLY A 79 -10.45 5.24 -12.43
N ARG A 80 -11.64 4.63 -12.38
CA ARG A 80 -12.60 4.62 -13.50
C ARG A 80 -13.12 6.01 -13.83
N ASP A 81 -13.44 6.80 -12.81
CA ASP A 81 -13.97 8.15 -12.93
C ASP A 81 -12.88 9.17 -13.33
N LYS A 82 -11.62 8.72 -13.44
CA LYS A 82 -10.44 9.57 -13.70
C LYS A 82 -10.40 10.76 -12.75
N LEU A 83 -10.58 10.49 -11.45
CA LEU A 83 -10.65 11.51 -10.41
C LEU A 83 -9.42 12.42 -10.49
N ARG A 84 -9.67 13.68 -10.84
CA ARG A 84 -8.66 14.72 -10.95
C ARG A 84 -8.43 15.34 -9.58
N TYR A 85 -7.17 15.53 -9.20
CA TYR A 85 -6.81 16.07 -7.90
C TYR A 85 -5.52 16.89 -7.96
N ARG A 86 -5.33 17.77 -6.98
CA ARG A 86 -4.14 18.61 -6.89
C ARG A 86 -3.00 17.87 -6.19
N LEU A 87 -1.79 17.94 -6.74
CA LEU A 87 -0.62 17.23 -6.20
C LEU A 87 -0.18 17.72 -4.82
N ASP A 88 -0.52 18.94 -4.43
CA ASP A 88 -0.20 19.49 -3.09
C ASP A 88 -1.19 19.03 -2.01
N LYS A 89 -2.43 18.71 -2.39
CA LYS A 89 -3.52 18.38 -1.46
C LYS A 89 -3.87 16.90 -1.40
N GLY A 90 -3.78 16.19 -2.53
CA GLY A 90 -4.25 14.82 -2.68
C GLY A 90 -5.69 14.72 -3.17
N ALA A 91 -6.19 13.49 -3.33
CA ALA A 91 -7.55 13.19 -3.74
C ALA A 91 -8.47 13.00 -2.52
N TYR A 92 -9.69 13.51 -2.60
CA TYR A 92 -10.69 13.30 -1.54
C TYR A 92 -11.48 12.01 -1.79
N ILE A 93 -11.18 10.97 -1.02
CA ILE A 93 -11.77 9.63 -1.14
C ILE A 93 -12.12 9.16 0.27
N ASP A 94 -13.30 8.56 0.44
CA ASP A 94 -13.77 7.99 1.73
C ASP A 94 -13.72 8.99 2.91
N GLY A 95 -13.97 10.27 2.63
CA GLY A 95 -13.96 11.33 3.63
C GLY A 95 -12.57 11.83 4.03
N GLN A 96 -11.51 11.40 3.34
CA GLN A 96 -10.13 11.75 3.67
C GLN A 96 -9.37 12.25 2.43
N TRP A 97 -8.41 13.14 2.66
CA TRP A 97 -7.45 13.56 1.63
C TRP A 97 -6.30 12.56 1.62
N ILE A 98 -6.22 11.76 0.56
CA ILE A 98 -5.23 10.69 0.39
C ILE A 98 -4.49 10.83 -0.92
N PHE A 99 -3.30 10.22 -0.99
CA PHE A 99 -2.53 10.15 -2.22
C PHE A 99 -2.53 8.72 -2.76
N PRO A 100 -2.36 8.51 -4.08
CA PRO A 100 -2.10 7.18 -4.60
C PRO A 100 -0.92 6.54 -3.85
N GLY A 101 -1.08 5.27 -3.47
CA GLY A 101 -0.04 4.53 -2.74
C GLY A 101 0.12 4.85 -1.24
N SER A 102 -0.63 5.80 -0.66
CA SER A 102 -0.47 6.18 0.77
C SER A 102 -1.05 5.17 1.76
N GLU A 103 -2.07 4.43 1.37
CA GLU A 103 -2.70 3.41 2.23
C GLU A 103 -1.96 2.07 2.21
N PRO A 104 -2.09 1.23 3.26
CA PRO A 104 -1.45 -0.08 3.32
C PRO A 104 -1.73 -0.94 2.08
N ASN A 105 -0.68 -1.47 1.45
CA ASN A 105 -0.76 -2.32 0.24
C ASN A 105 -1.49 -1.67 -0.96
N CYS A 106 -1.67 -0.34 -0.95
CA CYS A 106 -2.21 0.37 -2.09
C CYS A 106 -1.19 0.36 -3.23
N ARG A 107 -1.66 0.04 -4.43
CA ARG A 107 -0.85 0.04 -5.66
C ARG A 107 -1.37 1.04 -6.68
N CYS A 108 -2.24 1.96 -6.28
CA CYS A 108 -2.70 3.03 -7.17
C CYS A 108 -1.52 3.96 -7.45
N VAL A 109 -1.52 4.58 -8.63
CA VAL A 109 -0.46 5.47 -9.09
C VAL A 109 -1.04 6.82 -9.46
N SER A 110 -0.19 7.85 -9.39
CA SER A 110 -0.52 9.19 -9.86
C SER A 110 -0.18 9.33 -11.35
N LYS A 111 -1.18 9.59 -12.20
CA LYS A 111 -0.93 9.98 -13.59
C LYS A 111 -0.89 11.52 -13.67
N PRO A 112 0.27 12.16 -13.87
CA PRO A 112 0.34 13.61 -13.97
C PRO A 112 -0.42 14.11 -15.20
N ILE A 113 -0.97 15.32 -15.11
CA ILE A 113 -1.54 16.04 -16.25
C ILE A 113 -0.48 17.05 -16.70
N ILE A 114 0.05 16.90 -17.90
CA ILE A 114 1.07 17.78 -18.44
C ILE A 114 0.37 18.92 -19.21
N PRO A 115 0.47 20.19 -18.76
CA PRO A 115 -0.13 21.31 -19.46
C PRO A 115 0.41 21.40 -20.90
N GLY A 116 -0.48 21.51 -21.88
CA GLY A 116 -0.13 21.62 -23.31
C GLY A 116 0.13 20.29 -24.04
N PHE A 117 0.04 19.13 -23.35
CA PHE A 117 0.06 17.81 -23.99
C PHE A 117 -1.23 17.02 -23.73
N ASP A 118 -1.78 17.13 -22.53
CA ASP A 118 -2.99 16.42 -22.08
C ASP A 118 -4.28 17.28 -22.19
N ASP A 119 -4.29 18.30 -23.06
CA ASP A 119 -5.42 19.21 -23.30
C ASP A 119 -6.57 18.56 -24.10
#